data_AF-A0A7Y8E4E6-F1
#
_entry.id   AF-A0A7Y8E4E6-F1
#
_cell.length_a   1.000
_cell.length_b   1.000
_cell.length_c   1.000
_cell.angle_alpha   90.00
_cell.angle_beta   90.00
_cell.angle_gamma   90.00
#
_symmetry.space_group_name_H-M   'P 1'
#
loop_
_entity.id
_entity.type
_entity.pdbx_description
1 polymer ?
#
loop_
_entity_poly.entity_id
_entity_poly.type
_entity_poly.pdbx_seq_one_letter_code
_entity_poly.pdbx_strand_id
1 'polypeptide(L)'
;LRAEASVVLTGADTVLADGARLTVRAAELGLDEEATALAMSRPPLRVLIDGRLRVPLNAPFFKAGPALVITCVTAENQFPRGPECLVVPGVEGQVDLRSALLALAARGVNEVLVEAGPSLAGAFAQQGLVDEYVIFVAGKFLGSAARPLLDWPLEKLADAPQLKITEMRAVGDDWRVTAIPLPPASV
;
A
#
# COMPACT_ATOMS: atom_id res chain seq x y z
N LEU A 1 -8.15 5.68 -8.36
CA LEU A 1 -7.41 4.98 -7.30
C LEU A 1 -6.41 5.91 -6.60
N ARG A 2 -5.14 6.02 -7.03
CA ARG A 2 -4.16 6.89 -6.30
C ARG A 2 -4.61 8.34 -6.10
N ALA A 3 -5.21 8.95 -7.13
CA ALA A 3 -5.67 10.34 -7.07
C ALA A 3 -6.91 10.55 -6.16
N GLU A 4 -7.63 9.48 -5.84
CA GLU A 4 -8.82 9.52 -4.96
C GLU A 4 -8.42 9.29 -3.50
N ALA A 5 -7.37 8.51 -3.26
CA ALA A 5 -6.92 8.14 -1.93
C ALA A 5 -6.36 9.33 -1.15
N SER A 6 -6.53 9.30 0.18
CA SER A 6 -5.85 10.25 1.08
C SER A 6 -4.37 9.92 1.23
N VAL A 7 -4.06 8.61 1.24
CA VAL A 7 -2.69 8.07 1.38
C VAL A 7 -2.44 6.98 0.36
N VAL A 8 -1.23 6.95 -0.20
CA VAL A 8 -0.68 5.75 -0.85
C VAL A 8 0.41 5.18 0.06
N LEU A 9 0.19 3.97 0.55
CA LEU A 9 1.05 3.30 1.53
C LEU A 9 1.81 2.14 0.89
N THR A 10 3.10 2.03 1.17
CA THR A 10 3.95 0.94 0.69
C THR A 10 4.95 0.46 1.74
N GLY A 11 5.63 -0.64 1.44
CA GLY A 11 6.70 -1.19 2.27
C GLY A 11 8.09 -0.90 1.72
N ALA A 12 9.09 -0.92 2.60
CA ALA A 12 10.50 -0.76 2.24
C ALA A 12 10.97 -1.75 1.15
N ASP A 13 10.52 -3.01 1.20
CA ASP A 13 10.94 -4.02 0.22
C ASP A 13 10.47 -3.68 -1.21
N THR A 14 9.27 -3.10 -1.36
CA THR A 14 8.76 -2.62 -2.65
C THR A 14 9.57 -1.43 -3.16
N VAL A 15 9.88 -0.46 -2.29
CA VAL A 15 10.69 0.70 -2.71
C VAL A 15 12.11 0.28 -3.11
N LEU A 16 12.72 -0.64 -2.36
CA LEU A 16 14.08 -1.13 -2.62
C LEU A 16 14.15 -1.99 -3.89
N ALA A 17 13.16 -2.86 -4.12
CA ALA A 17 13.15 -3.76 -5.28
C ALA A 17 12.76 -3.03 -6.58
N ASP A 18 11.75 -2.16 -6.52
CA ASP A 18 11.09 -1.66 -7.74
C ASP A 18 11.41 -0.19 -8.03
N GLY A 19 12.13 0.50 -7.13
CA GLY A 19 12.41 1.94 -7.29
C GLY A 19 11.14 2.79 -7.33
N ALA A 20 10.09 2.36 -6.62
CA ALA A 20 8.76 2.95 -6.68
C ALA A 20 8.76 4.44 -6.27
N ARG A 21 8.03 5.27 -7.02
CA ARG A 21 7.84 6.71 -6.72
C ARG A 21 6.50 7.01 -6.04
N LEU A 22 5.49 6.22 -6.36
CA LEU A 22 4.12 6.30 -5.83
C LEU A 22 3.47 7.68 -5.95
N THR A 23 3.73 8.39 -7.05
CA THR A 23 3.09 9.66 -7.37
C THR A 23 1.89 9.47 -8.30
N VAL A 24 0.99 10.46 -8.30
CA VAL A 24 -0.02 10.65 -9.34
C VAL A 24 0.64 11.38 -10.51
N ARG A 25 0.31 10.98 -11.74
CA ARG A 25 0.84 11.57 -12.98
C ARG A 25 -0.32 12.17 -13.77
N ALA A 26 -0.36 13.49 -13.87
CA ALA A 26 -1.46 14.22 -14.53
C ALA A 26 -1.77 13.69 -15.93
N ALA A 27 -0.74 13.43 -16.74
CA ALA A 27 -0.87 12.93 -18.12
C ALA A 27 -1.49 11.52 -18.22
N GLU A 28 -1.56 10.76 -17.13
CA GLU A 28 -2.10 9.39 -17.11
C GLU A 28 -3.52 9.30 -16.54
N LEU A 29 -4.09 10.42 -16.09
CA LEU A 29 -5.42 10.41 -15.48
C LEU A 29 -6.54 10.18 -16.50
N GLY A 30 -6.32 10.53 -17.78
CA GLY A 30 -7.34 10.42 -18.82
C GLY A 30 -8.56 11.31 -18.54
N LEU A 31 -8.39 12.38 -17.76
CA LEU A 31 -9.41 13.36 -17.40
C LEU A 31 -9.26 14.63 -18.24
N ASP A 32 -10.29 15.46 -18.26
CA ASP A 32 -10.18 16.82 -18.81
C ASP A 32 -9.27 17.72 -17.94
N GLU A 33 -8.97 18.93 -18.42
CA GLU A 33 -8.04 19.84 -17.76
C GLU A 33 -8.50 20.27 -16.36
N GLU A 34 -9.81 20.52 -16.17
CA GLU A 34 -10.37 20.98 -14.90
C GLU A 34 -10.31 19.87 -13.85
N ALA A 35 -10.77 18.66 -14.19
CA ALA A 35 -10.72 17.50 -13.32
C ALA A 35 -9.27 17.06 -13.03
N THR A 36 -8.37 17.18 -14.00
CA THR A 36 -6.93 16.94 -13.80
C THR A 36 -6.34 17.95 -12.81
N ALA A 37 -6.66 19.23 -12.95
CA ALA A 37 -6.17 20.26 -12.03
C ALA A 37 -6.67 20.02 -10.59
N LEU A 38 -7.94 19.62 -10.44
CA LEU A 38 -8.51 19.25 -9.14
C LEU A 38 -7.81 18.02 -8.53
N ALA A 39 -7.61 16.95 -9.30
CA ALA A 39 -6.90 15.76 -8.83
C ALA A 39 -5.46 16.07 -8.40
N MET A 40 -4.81 17.02 -9.08
CA MET A 40 -3.44 17.43 -8.79
C MET A 40 -3.33 18.49 -7.67
N SER A 41 -4.43 19.14 -7.26
CA SER A 41 -4.38 20.18 -6.22
C SER A 41 -4.11 19.60 -4.84
N ARG A 42 -4.43 18.31 -4.62
CA ARG A 42 -4.24 17.60 -3.34
C ARG A 42 -3.79 16.16 -3.61
N PRO A 43 -2.54 15.94 -4.04
CA PRO A 43 -2.04 14.58 -4.26
C PRO A 43 -2.03 13.78 -2.95
N PRO A 44 -2.16 12.45 -3.02
CA PRO A 44 -2.15 11.60 -1.83
C PRO A 44 -0.83 11.76 -1.06
N LEU A 45 -0.92 11.71 0.27
CA LEU A 45 0.26 11.60 1.11
C LEU A 45 0.92 10.24 0.86
N ARG A 46 2.21 10.25 0.55
CA ARG A 46 2.98 9.02 0.34
C ARG A 46 3.54 8.54 1.68
N VAL A 47 3.20 7.31 2.03
CA VAL A 47 3.58 6.69 3.31
C VAL A 47 4.44 5.47 3.05
N LEU A 48 5.58 5.40 3.72
CA LEU A 48 6.49 4.27 3.72
C LEU A 48 6.47 3.58 5.08
N ILE A 49 6.12 2.30 5.13
CA ILE A 49 6.36 1.44 6.29
C ILE A 49 7.79 0.91 6.22
N ASP A 50 8.62 1.34 7.16
CA ASP A 50 10.00 0.88 7.30
C ASP A 50 10.44 0.84 8.78
N GLY A 51 10.13 -0.27 9.45
CA GLY A 51 10.44 -0.46 10.87
C GLY A 51 11.94 -0.52 11.20
N ARG A 52 12.82 -0.56 10.19
CA ARG A 52 14.29 -0.57 10.38
C ARG A 52 15.01 0.58 9.66
N LEU A 53 14.27 1.52 9.05
CA LEU A 53 14.82 2.67 8.33
C LEU A 53 15.88 2.27 7.27
N ARG A 54 15.57 1.22 6.50
CA ARG A 54 16.42 0.61 5.46
C ARG A 54 16.49 1.43 4.17
N VAL A 55 15.43 2.15 3.81
CA VAL A 55 15.36 2.83 2.51
C VAL A 55 16.29 4.06 2.51
N PRO A 56 17.27 4.14 1.60
CA PRO A 56 18.19 5.28 1.57
C PRO A 56 17.50 6.54 1.06
N LEU A 57 17.85 7.70 1.62
CA LEU A 57 17.24 9.00 1.25
C LEU A 57 17.43 9.41 -0.22
N ASN A 58 18.37 8.78 -0.93
CA ASN A 58 18.58 9.01 -2.36
C ASN A 58 17.68 8.14 -3.27
N ALA A 59 16.83 7.28 -2.70
CA ALA A 59 15.89 6.44 -3.43
C ALA A 59 14.90 7.28 -4.25
N PRO A 60 14.40 6.76 -5.40
CA PRO A 60 13.42 7.46 -6.23
C PRO A 60 12.18 7.90 -5.45
N PHE A 61 11.76 7.13 -4.45
CA PHE A 61 10.66 7.46 -3.55
C PHE A 61 10.84 8.83 -2.88
N PHE A 62 11.96 9.06 -2.19
CA PHE A 62 12.21 10.33 -1.50
C PHE A 62 12.53 11.49 -2.46
N LYS A 63 13.14 11.20 -3.62
CA LYS A 63 13.40 12.21 -4.66
C LYS A 63 12.13 12.71 -5.34
N ALA A 64 11.06 11.92 -5.33
CA ALA A 64 9.80 12.28 -5.97
C ALA A 64 8.94 13.27 -5.14
N GLY A 65 9.39 13.66 -3.94
CA GLY A 65 8.76 14.71 -3.13
C GLY A 65 8.68 14.37 -1.63
N PRO A 66 7.88 15.13 -0.85
CA PRO A 66 7.64 14.84 0.56
C PRO A 66 6.97 13.48 0.77
N ALA A 67 7.33 12.80 1.85
CA ALA A 67 6.76 11.53 2.27
C ALA A 67 6.83 11.40 3.80
N LEU A 68 5.93 10.58 4.34
CA LEU A 68 5.91 10.18 5.74
C LEU A 68 6.51 8.78 5.86
N VAL A 69 7.42 8.58 6.81
CA VAL A 69 7.95 7.25 7.16
C VAL A 69 7.33 6.82 8.47
N ILE A 70 6.65 5.67 8.47
CA ILE A 70 6.19 5.02 9.70
C ILE A 70 7.21 3.95 10.07
N THR A 71 7.70 4.01 11.30
CA THR A 71 8.76 3.16 11.81
C THR A 71 8.49 2.73 13.26
N CYS A 72 9.20 1.74 13.75
CA CYS A 72 9.15 1.31 15.15
C CYS A 72 10.47 1.53 15.90
N VAL A 73 11.43 2.22 15.28
CA VAL A 73 12.66 2.67 15.92
C VAL A 73 12.64 4.19 16.06
N THR A 74 13.23 4.71 17.13
CA THR A 74 13.38 6.15 17.30
C THR A 74 14.29 6.70 16.22
N ALA A 75 13.75 7.62 15.41
CA ALA A 75 14.49 8.25 14.32
C ALA A 75 15.42 9.38 14.80
N GLU A 76 15.53 9.61 16.12
CA GLU A 76 16.35 10.68 16.69
C GLU A 76 17.78 10.56 16.16
N ASN A 77 18.21 11.62 15.47
CA ASN A 77 19.50 11.79 14.79
C ASN A 77 19.74 11.04 13.46
N GLN A 78 18.83 10.20 12.94
CA GLN A 78 19.05 9.57 11.63
C GLN A 78 18.78 10.52 10.45
N PHE A 79 17.85 11.46 10.62
CA PHE A 79 17.35 12.29 9.52
C PHE A 79 17.22 13.78 9.88
N PRO A 80 18.32 14.49 10.19
CA PRO A 80 18.25 15.92 10.53
C PRO A 80 17.68 16.81 9.41
N ARG A 81 17.63 16.31 8.16
CA ARG A 81 16.96 16.94 7.00
C ARG A 81 16.19 15.92 6.15
N GLY A 82 15.74 14.81 6.74
CA GLY A 82 15.05 13.76 6.01
C GLY A 82 13.52 13.88 6.08
N PRO A 83 12.80 12.81 5.69
CA PRO A 83 11.34 12.80 5.71
C PRO A 83 10.80 12.96 7.13
N GLU A 84 9.53 13.35 7.22
CA GLU A 84 8.81 13.25 8.48
C GLU A 84 8.75 11.77 8.91
N CYS A 85 9.03 11.50 10.19
CA CYS A 85 8.95 10.16 10.76
C CYS A 85 7.86 10.10 11.83
N LEU A 86 7.04 9.06 11.77
CA LEU A 86 6.04 8.71 12.78
C LEU A 86 6.44 7.39 13.42
N VAL A 87 6.80 7.44 14.69
CA VAL A 87 7.18 6.26 15.45
C VAL A 87 5.92 5.64 16.06
N VAL A 88 5.70 4.35 15.79
CA VAL A 88 4.60 3.55 16.34
C VAL A 88 5.17 2.27 16.96
N PRO A 89 4.39 1.54 17.79
CA PRO A 89 4.83 0.25 18.30
C PRO A 89 5.22 -0.73 17.19
N GLY A 90 6.12 -1.65 17.50
CA GLY A 90 6.54 -2.71 16.59
C GLY A 90 7.44 -3.70 17.29
N VAL A 91 7.61 -4.86 16.66
CA VAL A 91 8.41 -5.98 17.20
C VAL A 91 9.38 -6.42 16.11
N GLU A 92 10.67 -6.55 16.44
CA GLU A 92 11.72 -7.03 15.52
C GLU A 92 11.81 -6.28 14.17
N GLY A 93 11.50 -4.97 14.19
CA GLY A 93 11.50 -4.13 12.99
C GLY A 93 10.25 -4.28 12.12
N GLN A 94 9.22 -4.99 12.60
CA GLN A 94 7.89 -5.03 12.02
C GLN A 94 7.00 -4.03 12.75
N VAL A 95 6.45 -3.07 12.01
CA VAL A 95 5.52 -2.06 12.53
C VAL A 95 4.17 -2.69 12.85
N ASP A 96 3.58 -2.31 13.98
CA ASP A 96 2.18 -2.61 14.29
C ASP A 96 1.26 -1.83 13.32
N LEU A 97 0.67 -2.55 12.37
CA LEU A 97 -0.13 -1.95 11.29
C LEU A 97 -1.41 -1.29 11.81
N ARG A 98 -2.03 -1.82 12.86
CA ARG A 98 -3.22 -1.23 13.46
C ARG A 98 -2.89 0.13 14.11
N SER A 99 -1.76 0.20 14.81
CA SER A 99 -1.25 1.43 15.39
C SER A 99 -0.87 2.45 14.32
N ALA A 100 -0.26 2.00 13.22
CA ALA A 100 0.02 2.84 12.07
C ALA A 100 -1.26 3.44 11.47
N LEU A 101 -2.30 2.63 11.25
CA LEU A 101 -3.60 3.08 10.75
C LEU A 101 -4.29 4.07 11.70
N LEU A 102 -4.27 3.81 13.02
CA LEU A 102 -4.82 4.73 14.02
C LEU A 102 -4.09 6.08 14.02
N ALA A 103 -2.77 6.06 13.86
CA ALA A 103 -1.98 7.28 13.82
C ALA A 103 -2.19 8.07 12.51
N LEU A 104 -2.47 7.39 11.39
CA LEU A 104 -2.92 8.04 10.15
C LEU A 104 -4.33 8.61 10.31
N ALA A 105 -5.26 7.89 10.94
CA ALA A 105 -6.62 8.36 11.21
C ALA A 105 -6.61 9.62 12.09
N ALA A 106 -5.74 9.69 13.10
CA ALA A 106 -5.56 10.89 13.93
C ALA A 106 -5.09 12.13 13.14
N ARG A 107 -4.53 11.93 11.93
CA ARG A 107 -4.14 12.99 10.99
C ARG A 107 -5.25 13.33 9.98
N GLY A 108 -6.45 12.76 10.13
CA GLY A 108 -7.57 12.97 9.23
C GLY A 108 -7.46 12.21 7.91
N VAL A 109 -6.67 11.14 7.85
CA VAL A 109 -6.61 10.24 6.69
C VAL A 109 -7.88 9.40 6.67
N ASN A 110 -8.65 9.49 5.58
CA ASN A 110 -9.91 8.75 5.42
C ASN A 110 -9.74 7.44 4.66
N GLU A 111 -8.89 7.44 3.62
CA GLU A 111 -8.68 6.29 2.73
C GLU A 111 -7.19 6.03 2.55
N VAL A 112 -6.79 4.77 2.76
CA VAL A 112 -5.41 4.30 2.59
C VAL A 112 -5.38 3.30 1.44
N LEU A 113 -4.78 3.70 0.33
CA LEU A 113 -4.48 2.78 -0.77
C LEU A 113 -3.15 2.07 -0.48
N VAL A 114 -3.21 0.77 -0.21
CA VAL A 114 -2.02 -0.05 0.01
C VAL A 114 -1.53 -0.59 -1.33
N GLU A 115 -0.35 -0.12 -1.76
CA GLU A 115 0.36 -0.64 -2.93
C GLU A 115 1.72 -1.19 -2.48
N ALA A 116 1.77 -2.49 -2.22
CA ALA A 116 2.96 -3.14 -1.68
C ALA A 116 3.12 -4.56 -2.20
N GLY A 117 4.30 -5.12 -1.96
CA GLY A 117 4.61 -6.52 -2.23
C GLY A 117 3.88 -7.49 -1.30
N PRO A 118 4.07 -8.80 -1.54
CA PRO A 118 3.28 -9.85 -0.89
C PRO A 118 3.38 -9.87 0.63
N SER A 119 4.54 -9.49 1.20
CA SER A 119 4.73 -9.47 2.65
C SER A 119 3.83 -8.45 3.35
N LEU A 120 3.86 -7.17 2.93
CA LEU A 120 3.05 -6.13 3.57
C LEU A 120 1.57 -6.30 3.24
N ALA A 121 1.23 -6.57 1.97
CA ALA A 121 -0.16 -6.83 1.58
C ALA A 121 -0.73 -8.05 2.32
N GLY A 122 0.06 -9.12 2.46
CA GLY A 122 -0.30 -10.31 3.23
C GLY A 122 -0.49 -10.02 4.72
N ALA A 123 0.35 -9.17 5.32
CA ALA A 123 0.19 -8.76 6.71
C ALA A 123 -1.10 -7.96 6.97
N PHE A 124 -1.46 -7.03 6.08
CA PHE A 124 -2.76 -6.33 6.14
C PHE A 124 -3.93 -7.31 6.06
N ALA A 125 -3.86 -8.24 5.11
CA ALA A 125 -4.91 -9.22 4.86
C ALA A 125 -5.08 -10.20 6.04
N GLN A 126 -3.98 -10.76 6.57
CA GLN A 126 -3.97 -11.66 7.72
C GLN A 126 -4.50 -11.00 9.01
N GLN A 127 -4.28 -9.70 9.17
CA GLN A 127 -4.76 -8.94 10.34
C GLN A 127 -6.21 -8.45 10.20
N GLY A 128 -6.88 -8.76 9.07
CA GLY A 128 -8.24 -8.30 8.80
C GLY A 128 -8.34 -6.78 8.69
N LEU A 129 -7.31 -6.13 8.15
CA LEU A 129 -7.20 -4.67 8.02
C LEU A 129 -7.54 -4.16 6.60
N VAL A 130 -8.02 -5.04 5.72
CA VAL A 130 -8.38 -4.70 4.34
C VAL A 130 -9.90 -4.68 4.23
N ASP A 131 -10.47 -3.54 3.85
CA ASP A 131 -11.91 -3.40 3.61
C ASP A 131 -12.32 -3.76 2.17
N GLU A 132 -11.43 -3.49 1.19
CA GLU A 132 -11.66 -3.76 -0.22
C GLU A 132 -10.36 -4.18 -0.92
N TYR A 133 -10.45 -5.16 -1.81
CA TYR A 133 -9.39 -5.60 -2.70
C TYR A 133 -9.68 -5.16 -4.12
N VAL A 134 -8.71 -4.50 -4.76
CA VAL A 134 -8.72 -4.22 -6.20
C VAL A 134 -7.62 -5.03 -6.85
N ILE A 135 -7.99 -6.14 -7.48
CA ILE A 135 -7.08 -7.13 -8.06
C ILE A 135 -7.04 -6.95 -9.56
N PHE A 136 -5.83 -6.75 -10.11
CA PHE A 136 -5.60 -6.73 -11.55
C PHE A 136 -5.03 -8.07 -12.02
N VAL A 137 -5.71 -8.69 -12.99
CA VAL A 137 -5.31 -9.96 -13.60
C VAL A 137 -4.92 -9.70 -15.05
N ALA A 138 -3.63 -9.86 -15.35
CA ALA A 138 -3.10 -9.71 -16.69
C ALA A 138 -3.13 -11.03 -17.46
N GLY A 139 -3.32 -10.96 -18.78
CA GLY A 139 -3.24 -12.11 -19.70
C GLY A 139 -1.79 -12.59 -19.94
N LYS A 140 -1.03 -12.85 -18.87
CA LYS A 140 0.41 -13.19 -18.93
C LYS A 140 0.74 -14.37 -18.01
N PHE A 141 1.59 -15.28 -18.51
CA PHE A 141 2.15 -16.35 -17.70
C PHE A 141 3.44 -15.88 -17.01
N LEU A 142 3.60 -16.27 -15.75
CA LEU A 142 4.84 -16.11 -15.00
C LEU A 142 5.47 -17.48 -14.73
N GLY A 143 6.79 -17.51 -14.54
CA GLY A 143 7.51 -18.74 -14.21
C GLY A 143 7.22 -19.26 -12.80
N SER A 144 7.66 -20.48 -12.50
CA SER A 144 7.42 -21.15 -11.21
C SER A 144 8.00 -20.41 -9.99
N ALA A 145 8.99 -19.54 -10.19
CA ALA A 145 9.58 -18.70 -9.15
C ALA A 145 8.87 -17.34 -8.97
N ALA A 146 7.71 -17.15 -9.61
CA ALA A 146 6.91 -15.94 -9.42
C ALA A 146 6.52 -15.79 -7.94
N ARG A 147 6.55 -14.54 -7.47
CA ARG A 147 6.12 -14.21 -6.10
C ARG A 147 4.59 -14.35 -5.99
N PRO A 148 4.07 -14.78 -4.83
CA PRO A 148 2.63 -14.83 -4.60
C PRO A 148 2.04 -13.41 -4.58
N LEU A 149 0.71 -13.33 -4.63
CA LEU A 149 -0.01 -12.06 -4.43
C LEU A 149 0.11 -11.58 -2.97
N LEU A 150 -0.04 -12.51 -2.03
CA LEU A 150 0.04 -12.28 -0.58
C LEU A 150 0.95 -13.36 0.02
N ASP A 151 1.85 -12.97 0.90
CA ASP A 151 2.53 -13.94 1.77
C ASP A 151 1.52 -14.33 2.86
N TRP A 152 0.79 -15.41 2.63
CA TRP A 152 -0.20 -15.96 3.54
C TRP A 152 -0.04 -17.48 3.61
N PRO A 153 0.40 -18.05 4.74
CA PRO A 153 0.66 -19.49 4.85
C PRO A 153 -0.65 -20.29 5.01
N LEU A 154 -1.43 -20.39 3.93
CA LEU A 154 -2.65 -21.20 3.86
C LEU A 154 -2.30 -22.64 3.49
N GLU A 155 -2.52 -23.59 4.40
CA GLU A 155 -2.26 -25.00 4.15
C GLU A 155 -3.46 -25.73 3.53
N LYS A 156 -4.68 -25.33 3.90
CA LYS A 156 -5.91 -25.96 3.42
C LYS A 156 -6.83 -24.92 2.79
N LEU A 157 -7.60 -25.36 1.80
CA LEU A 157 -8.60 -24.51 1.16
C LEU A 157 -9.66 -24.01 2.15
N ALA A 158 -9.98 -24.80 3.17
CA ALA A 158 -10.93 -24.40 4.23
C ALA A 158 -10.43 -23.23 5.09
N ASP A 159 -9.12 -23.00 5.14
CA ASP A 159 -8.51 -21.89 5.87
C ASP A 159 -8.49 -20.60 5.01
N ALA A 160 -8.82 -20.71 3.72
CA ALA A 160 -8.74 -19.59 2.80
C ALA A 160 -9.85 -18.55 3.08
N PRO A 161 -9.49 -17.27 3.27
CA PRO A 161 -10.48 -16.22 3.43
C PRO A 161 -11.35 -16.12 2.17
N GLN A 162 -12.66 -15.97 2.35
CA GLN A 162 -13.57 -15.78 1.24
C GLN A 162 -13.74 -14.30 0.93
N LEU A 163 -13.70 -13.97 -0.36
CA LEU A 163 -14.01 -12.64 -0.86
C LEU A 163 -15.35 -12.69 -1.62
N LYS A 164 -16.18 -11.67 -1.43
CA LYS A 164 -17.33 -11.40 -2.30
C LYS A 164 -16.89 -10.44 -3.39
N ILE A 165 -16.88 -10.91 -4.63
CA ILE A 165 -16.67 -10.05 -5.81
C ILE A 165 -17.88 -9.11 -5.93
N THR A 166 -17.62 -7.82 -5.91
CA THR A 166 -18.62 -6.76 -6.04
C THR A 166 -18.66 -6.19 -7.45
N GLU A 167 -17.53 -6.19 -8.16
CA GLU A 167 -17.40 -5.72 -9.54
C GLU A 167 -16.31 -6.51 -10.27
N MET A 168 -16.51 -6.79 -11.55
CA MET A 168 -15.45 -7.28 -12.43
C MET A 168 -15.62 -6.66 -13.82
N ARG A 169 -14.54 -6.06 -14.35
CA ARG A 169 -14.56 -5.42 -15.68
C ARG A 169 -13.20 -5.47 -16.36
N ALA A 170 -13.21 -5.35 -17.69
CA ALA A 170 -11.99 -5.21 -18.47
C ALA A 170 -11.35 -3.80 -18.31
N VAL A 171 -10.02 -3.75 -18.38
CA VAL A 171 -9.19 -2.55 -18.42
C VAL A 171 -8.10 -2.78 -19.46
N GLY A 172 -8.34 -2.36 -20.70
CA GLY A 172 -7.50 -2.79 -21.83
C GLY A 172 -7.58 -4.31 -21.98
N ASP A 173 -6.43 -4.98 -21.96
CA ASP A 173 -6.29 -6.44 -22.06
C ASP A 173 -6.27 -7.15 -20.70
N ASP A 174 -6.41 -6.41 -19.60
CA ASP A 174 -6.41 -6.94 -18.23
C ASP A 174 -7.82 -6.95 -17.64
N TRP A 175 -8.03 -7.73 -16.58
CA TRP A 175 -9.25 -7.71 -15.76
C TRP A 175 -9.01 -7.00 -14.44
N ARG A 176 -9.92 -6.10 -14.07
CA ARG A 176 -10.02 -5.54 -12.71
C ARG A 176 -11.15 -6.25 -11.97
N VAL A 177 -10.82 -6.85 -10.83
CA VAL A 177 -11.77 -7.46 -9.90
C VAL A 177 -11.78 -6.64 -8.62
N THR A 178 -12.94 -6.11 -8.25
CA THR A 178 -13.18 -5.46 -6.97
C THR A 178 -13.91 -6.45 -6.06
N ALA A 179 -13.40 -6.66 -4.85
CA ALA A 179 -13.99 -7.61 -3.91
C ALA A 179 -13.84 -7.14 -2.46
N ILE A 180 -14.79 -7.51 -1.62
CA ILE A 180 -14.75 -7.24 -0.18
C ILE A 180 -14.56 -8.57 0.58
N PRO A 181 -13.83 -8.60 1.70
CA PRO A 181 -13.77 -9.79 2.54
C PRO A 181 -15.15 -10.09 3.10
N LEU A 182 -15.53 -11.37 3.07
CA LEU A 182 -16.65 -11.84 3.87
C LEU A 182 -16.16 -12.00 5.30
N PRO A 183 -16.93 -11.59 6.33
CA PRO A 183 -16.60 -11.96 7.70
C PRO A 183 -16.47 -13.50 7.75
N PRO A 184 -15.51 -14.04 8.52
CA PRO A 184 -15.42 -15.47 8.70
C PRO A 184 -16.80 -15.97 9.12
N ALA A 185 -17.30 -17.02 8.45
CA ALA A 185 -18.56 -17.64 8.81
C ALA A 185 -18.53 -17.86 10.33
N SER A 186 -19.42 -17.20 11.05
CA SER A 186 -19.48 -17.32 12.50
C SER A 186 -19.72 -18.79 12.82
N VAL A 187 -18.72 -19.47 13.38
CA VAL A 187 -18.85 -20.82 13.92
C VAL A 187 -19.12 -20.69 15.42
#